data_AF-A0A7M7P620-F1
#
_entry.id   AF-A0A7M7P620-F1
#
_cell.length_a   1.000
_cell.length_b   1.000
_cell.length_c   1.000
_cell.angle_alpha   90.00
_cell.angle_beta   90.00
_cell.angle_gamma   90.00
#
_symmetry.space_group_name_H-M   'P 1'
#
loop_
_entity.id
_entity.type
_entity.pdbx_description
1 polymer ?
#
loop_
_entity_poly.entity_id
_entity_poly.type
_entity_poly.pdbx_seq_one_letter_code
_entity_poly.pdbx_strand_id
1 'polypeptide(L)'
;MGPNGLFPETLLHLARSLAQIPDLKWLKVQQLLQMCPQIPAVGGGLCRIDQRRQDAMVALGVFLLESDLKFKDELVPYFISLVRCIPNAQWIEETGYRVIDVLPMSERFAFTITTLLSDIATKDSHYRDQILSTLVEVLQALCRICQQPSEHPQVAICKHVMPAFLGMSRAIGRSSQDPSCSLLSRMYPSSKHTASQTPPPSSGLDQTSPMYSSFRLIVSDV
;
A
#
# COMPACT_ATOMS: atom_id res chain seq x y z
N MET A 1 -15.91 -2.74 -14.94
CA MET A 1 -14.63 -3.13 -14.30
C MET A 1 -13.60 -3.30 -15.40
N GLY A 2 -12.64 -2.38 -15.50
CA GLY A 2 -11.58 -2.47 -16.51
C GLY A 2 -10.45 -3.42 -16.06
N PRO A 3 -9.57 -3.84 -16.98
CA PRO A 3 -8.48 -4.80 -16.73
C PRO A 3 -7.45 -4.36 -15.67
N ASN A 4 -7.50 -3.11 -15.19
CA ASN A 4 -6.58 -2.55 -14.20
C ASN A 4 -6.96 -2.82 -12.73
N GLY A 5 -8.14 -3.40 -12.45
CA GLY A 5 -8.59 -3.65 -11.07
C GLY A 5 -7.95 -4.89 -10.40
N LEU A 6 -7.51 -5.87 -11.19
CA LEU A 6 -7.06 -7.17 -10.66
C LEU A 6 -5.69 -7.12 -9.98
N PHE A 7 -4.77 -6.27 -10.45
CA PHE A 7 -3.41 -6.20 -9.95
C PHE A 7 -3.31 -5.75 -8.47
N PRO A 8 -3.86 -4.59 -8.06
CA PRO A 8 -3.79 -4.15 -6.66
C PRO A 8 -4.49 -5.14 -5.72
N GLU A 9 -5.63 -5.71 -6.13
CA GLU A 9 -6.33 -6.74 -5.34
C GLU A 9 -5.48 -8.00 -5.17
N THR A 10 -4.81 -8.47 -6.22
CA THR A 10 -3.95 -9.66 -6.15
C THR A 10 -2.76 -9.42 -5.22
N LEU A 11 -2.14 -8.23 -5.27
CA LEU A 11 -1.05 -7.87 -4.37
C LEU A 11 -1.50 -7.83 -2.91
N LEU A 12 -2.68 -7.27 -2.64
CA LEU A 12 -3.25 -7.25 -1.28
C LEU A 12 -3.54 -8.67 -0.77
N HIS A 13 -4.12 -9.54 -1.60
CA HIS A 13 -4.33 -10.95 -1.21
C HIS A 13 -3.02 -11.67 -0.93
N LEU A 14 -1.99 -11.45 -1.76
CA LEU A 14 -0.65 -11.98 -1.53
C LEU A 14 -0.08 -11.49 -0.20
N ALA A 15 -0.11 -10.18 0.05
CA ALA A 15 0.39 -9.58 1.28
C ALA A 15 -0.28 -10.18 2.53
N ARG A 16 -1.61 -10.32 2.51
CA ARG A 16 -2.38 -10.93 3.60
C ARG A 16 -2.06 -12.40 3.79
N SER A 17 -1.95 -13.14 2.69
CA SER A 17 -1.57 -14.56 2.75
C SER A 17 -0.19 -14.74 3.36
N LEU A 18 0.79 -13.89 2.98
CA LEU A 18 2.12 -13.88 3.58
C LEU A 18 2.07 -13.55 5.08
N ALA A 19 1.26 -12.57 5.48
CA ALA A 19 1.15 -12.15 6.88
C ALA A 19 0.71 -13.29 7.83
N GLN A 20 -0.12 -14.22 7.33
CA GLN A 20 -0.61 -15.36 8.11
C GLN A 20 0.38 -16.53 8.22
N ILE A 21 1.51 -16.50 7.52
CA ILE A 21 2.52 -17.57 7.59
C ILE A 21 3.36 -17.39 8.87
N PRO A 22 3.38 -18.36 9.82
CA PRO A 22 4.15 -18.24 11.05
C PRO A 22 5.65 -18.10 10.79
N ASP A 23 6.25 -19.07 10.09
CA ASP A 23 7.68 -19.15 9.76
C ASP A 23 7.98 -18.59 8.37
N LEU A 24 7.55 -17.35 8.13
CA LEU A 24 7.78 -16.68 6.86
C LEU A 24 9.28 -16.43 6.66
N LYS A 25 9.79 -16.71 5.45
CA LYS A 25 11.16 -16.39 5.06
C LYS A 25 11.22 -15.02 4.39
N TRP A 26 12.24 -14.23 4.75
CA TRP A 26 12.49 -12.89 4.21
C TRP A 26 12.43 -12.84 2.67
N LEU A 27 12.98 -13.84 1.98
CA LEU A 27 13.03 -13.89 0.51
C LEU A 27 11.66 -13.66 -0.16
N LYS A 28 10.56 -14.15 0.43
CA LYS A 28 9.20 -13.95 -0.11
C LYS A 28 8.72 -12.50 0.04
N VAL A 29 9.07 -11.85 1.15
CA VAL A 29 8.76 -10.44 1.40
C VAL A 29 9.64 -9.53 0.55
N GLN A 30 10.91 -9.91 0.36
CA GLN A 30 11.85 -9.20 -0.49
C GLN A 30 11.37 -9.10 -1.94
N GLN A 31 10.71 -10.14 -2.47
CA GLN A 31 10.10 -10.08 -3.81
C GLN A 31 8.99 -9.02 -3.90
N LEU A 32 8.17 -8.88 -2.85
CA LEU A 32 7.17 -7.81 -2.77
C LEU A 32 7.82 -6.42 -2.68
N LEU A 33 8.89 -6.30 -1.88
CA LEU A 33 9.68 -5.07 -1.77
C LEU A 33 10.31 -4.66 -3.11
N GLN A 34 10.80 -5.61 -3.92
CA GLN A 34 11.37 -5.33 -5.24
C GLN A 34 10.36 -4.75 -6.24
N MET A 35 9.05 -4.93 -6.01
CA MET A 35 7.99 -4.33 -6.84
C MET A 35 7.66 -2.88 -6.41
N CYS A 36 8.10 -2.45 -5.24
CA CYS A 36 7.84 -1.10 -4.70
C CYS A 36 8.75 -0.04 -5.37
N PRO A 37 8.57 1.27 -5.08
CA PRO A 37 9.50 2.29 -5.56
C PRO A 37 10.91 2.04 -5.03
N GLN A 38 11.90 2.14 -5.91
CA GLN A 38 13.29 1.90 -5.54
C GLN A 38 13.95 3.22 -5.17
N ILE A 39 14.63 3.25 -4.02
CA ILE A 39 15.36 4.42 -3.53
C ILE A 39 16.75 4.39 -4.16
N PRO A 40 17.11 5.40 -4.97
CA PRO A 40 18.44 5.49 -5.57
C PRO A 40 19.51 5.63 -4.48
N ALA A 41 20.65 4.97 -4.68
CA ALA A 41 21.84 5.22 -3.84
C ALA A 41 22.29 6.69 -3.98
N VAL A 42 23.10 7.18 -3.04
CA VAL A 42 23.65 8.54 -3.09
C VAL A 42 24.35 8.78 -4.44
N GLY A 43 23.86 9.75 -5.23
CA GLY A 43 24.34 10.04 -6.59
C GLY A 43 23.63 9.27 -7.72
N GLY A 44 22.76 8.31 -7.39
CA GLY A 44 21.79 7.71 -8.30
C GLY A 44 20.62 8.66 -8.56
N GLY A 45 19.88 8.44 -9.65
CA GLY A 45 18.85 9.35 -10.17
C GLY A 45 17.66 9.63 -9.24
N LEU A 46 16.51 10.00 -9.80
CA LEU A 46 15.31 10.33 -9.00
C LEU A 46 14.52 9.07 -8.61
N CYS A 47 13.90 9.09 -7.43
CA CYS A 47 12.95 8.05 -7.00
C CYS A 47 11.72 8.07 -7.92
N ARG A 48 11.53 7.01 -8.69
CA ARG A 48 10.42 6.88 -9.66
C ARG A 48 9.19 6.26 -9.01
N ILE A 49 8.06 6.96 -9.09
CA ILE A 49 6.78 6.50 -8.55
C ILE A 49 5.76 6.43 -9.68
N ASP A 50 5.20 5.24 -9.88
CA ASP A 50 4.11 4.95 -10.80
C ASP A 50 2.98 4.24 -10.04
N GLN A 51 1.82 4.05 -10.69
CA GLN A 51 0.65 3.43 -10.05
C GLN A 51 0.94 2.01 -9.56
N ARG A 52 1.70 1.19 -10.31
CA ARG A 52 2.00 -0.20 -9.94
C ARG A 52 2.89 -0.27 -8.71
N ARG A 53 3.90 0.58 -8.65
CA ARG A 53 4.81 0.69 -7.49
C ARG A 53 4.08 1.19 -6.27
N GLN A 54 3.15 2.14 -6.44
CA GLN A 54 2.28 2.57 -5.35
C GLN A 54 1.44 1.39 -4.82
N ASP A 55 0.78 0.63 -5.70
CA ASP A 55 -0.04 -0.52 -5.28
C ASP A 55 0.80 -1.58 -4.54
N ALA A 56 2.03 -1.84 -4.99
CA ALA A 56 2.97 -2.72 -4.30
C ALA A 56 3.39 -2.18 -2.92
N MET A 57 3.66 -0.88 -2.81
CA MET A 57 3.98 -0.22 -1.54
C MET A 57 2.82 -0.35 -0.54
N VAL A 58 1.59 -0.17 -0.99
CA VAL A 58 0.39 -0.38 -0.15
C VAL A 58 0.32 -1.81 0.34
N ALA A 59 0.46 -2.79 -0.56
CA ALA A 59 0.40 -4.20 -0.20
C ALA A 59 1.51 -4.57 0.80
N LEU A 60 2.73 -4.06 0.63
CA LEU A 60 3.82 -4.26 1.57
C LEU A 60 3.53 -3.65 2.95
N GLY A 61 2.92 -2.46 2.99
CA GLY A 61 2.48 -1.83 4.23
C GLY A 61 1.39 -2.62 4.95
N VAL A 62 0.40 -3.12 4.20
CA VAL A 62 -0.66 -4.00 4.74
C VAL A 62 -0.06 -5.29 5.29
N PHE A 63 0.87 -5.93 4.57
CA PHE A 63 1.62 -7.08 5.08
C PHE A 63 2.30 -6.76 6.42
N LEU A 64 3.03 -5.65 6.50
CA LEU A 64 3.78 -5.28 7.70
C LEU A 64 2.83 -5.09 8.90
N LEU A 65 1.69 -4.41 8.71
CA LEU A 65 0.74 -4.15 9.78
C LEU A 65 -0.07 -5.39 10.20
N GLU A 66 -0.48 -6.24 9.25
CA GLU A 66 -1.28 -7.44 9.54
C GLU A 66 -0.44 -8.64 10.00
N SER A 67 0.87 -8.63 9.76
CA SER A 67 1.81 -9.64 10.26
C SER A 67 2.34 -9.34 11.67
N ASP A 68 1.84 -8.28 12.31
CA ASP A 68 2.35 -7.76 13.57
C ASP A 68 3.82 -7.31 13.50
N LEU A 69 4.13 -6.52 12.47
CA LEU A 69 5.43 -5.89 12.24
C LEU A 69 6.60 -6.86 12.00
N LYS A 70 6.36 -8.00 11.34
CA LYS A 70 7.46 -8.89 10.88
C LYS A 70 8.40 -8.15 9.93
N PHE A 71 9.71 -8.38 10.08
CA PHE A 71 10.77 -7.75 9.26
C PHE A 71 10.76 -6.21 9.33
N LYS A 72 10.34 -5.64 10.46
CA LYS A 72 10.31 -4.18 10.65
C LYS A 72 11.68 -3.53 10.51
N ASP A 73 12.75 -4.25 10.88
CA ASP A 73 14.12 -3.72 10.87
C ASP A 73 14.64 -3.51 9.43
N GLU A 74 14.08 -4.21 8.46
CA GLU A 74 14.32 -3.96 7.04
C GLU A 74 13.28 -3.00 6.44
N LEU A 75 12.01 -3.17 6.78
CA LEU A 75 10.89 -2.48 6.11
C LEU A 75 10.65 -1.05 6.60
N VAL A 76 10.78 -0.78 7.90
CA VAL A 76 10.54 0.58 8.43
C VAL A 76 11.59 1.57 7.92
N PRO A 77 12.91 1.26 7.92
CA PRO A 77 13.91 2.14 7.30
C PRO A 77 13.66 2.38 5.81
N TYR A 78 13.15 1.39 5.09
CA TYR A 78 12.75 1.54 3.69
C TYR A 78 11.61 2.56 3.55
N PHE A 79 10.52 2.45 4.31
CA PHE A 79 9.40 3.39 4.24
C PHE A 79 9.79 4.82 4.66
N ILE A 80 10.63 4.96 5.68
CA ILE A 80 11.21 6.25 6.11
C ILE A 80 12.03 6.88 4.97
N SER A 81 12.86 6.09 4.30
CA SER A 81 13.65 6.58 3.17
C SER A 81 12.76 6.94 1.97
N LEU A 82 11.69 6.17 1.75
CA LEU A 82 10.74 6.40 0.67
C LEU A 82 9.94 7.70 0.87
N VAL A 83 9.49 8.01 2.10
CA VAL A 83 8.78 9.28 2.36
C VAL A 83 9.71 10.49 2.16
N ARG A 84 11.01 10.36 2.47
CA ARG A 84 12.01 11.41 2.20
C ARG A 84 12.20 11.71 0.72
N CYS A 85 11.90 10.77 -0.16
CA CYS A 85 12.00 10.99 -1.60
C CYS A 85 10.87 11.85 -2.17
N ILE A 86 9.73 12.01 -1.47
CA ILE A 86 8.52 12.66 -2.00
C ILE A 86 8.77 14.05 -2.59
N PRO A 87 9.51 14.97 -1.94
CA PRO A 87 9.72 16.33 -2.47
C PRO A 87 10.41 16.36 -3.84
N ASN A 88 11.21 15.33 -4.15
CA ASN A 88 12.03 15.23 -5.37
C ASN A 88 11.63 14.03 -6.25
N ALA A 89 10.48 13.39 -5.98
CA ALA A 89 10.10 12.18 -6.69
C ALA A 89 9.76 12.46 -8.16
N GLN A 90 10.11 11.51 -9.03
CA GLN A 90 9.68 11.50 -10.42
C GLN A 90 8.36 10.74 -10.53
N TRP A 91 7.27 11.48 -10.76
CA TRP A 91 5.93 10.92 -10.92
C TRP A 91 5.69 10.49 -12.37
N ILE A 92 5.35 9.22 -12.56
CA ILE A 92 5.06 8.62 -13.86
C ILE A 92 3.56 8.34 -13.91
N GLU A 93 2.82 9.28 -14.49
CA GLU A 93 1.38 9.18 -14.66
C GLU A 93 1.05 8.80 -16.11
N GLU A 94 0.21 7.80 -16.30
CA GLU A 94 -0.35 7.51 -17.61
C GLU A 94 -1.26 8.66 -18.02
N THR A 95 -0.95 9.31 -19.14
CA THR A 95 -1.80 10.34 -19.77
C THR A 95 -3.00 9.68 -20.45
N GLY A 96 -3.84 8.99 -19.67
CA GLY A 96 -5.14 8.51 -20.07
C GLY A 96 -6.17 9.62 -19.90
N TYR A 97 -6.97 9.87 -20.94
CA TYR A 97 -8.04 10.87 -20.92
C TYR A 97 -8.99 10.65 -19.74
N ARG A 98 -9.11 11.70 -18.92
CA ARG A 98 -10.24 11.99 -18.03
C ARG A 98 -10.48 10.99 -16.90
N VAL A 99 -10.02 11.36 -15.70
CA VAL A 99 -10.88 11.21 -14.53
C VAL A 99 -10.84 12.53 -13.77
N ILE A 100 -11.89 13.34 -13.94
CA ILE A 100 -12.04 14.66 -13.30
C ILE A 100 -12.18 14.52 -11.77
N ASP A 101 -12.38 13.29 -11.27
CA ASP A 101 -12.73 12.99 -9.88
C ASP A 101 -11.66 12.18 -9.11
N VAL A 102 -10.43 12.06 -9.63
CA VAL A 102 -9.36 11.31 -8.94
C VAL A 102 -8.28 12.26 -8.45
N LEU A 103 -7.98 12.17 -7.15
CA LEU A 103 -6.88 12.92 -6.53
C LEU A 103 -5.55 12.64 -7.26
N PRO A 104 -4.67 13.64 -7.41
CA PRO A 104 -3.35 13.47 -8.00
C PRO A 104 -2.59 12.27 -7.40
N MET A 105 -1.78 11.59 -8.21
CA MET A 105 -1.02 10.42 -7.74
C MET A 105 -0.16 10.76 -6.52
N SER A 106 0.49 11.92 -6.54
CA SER A 106 1.34 12.37 -5.44
C SER A 106 0.58 12.57 -4.13
N GLU A 107 -0.67 13.05 -4.19
CA GLU A 107 -1.53 13.18 -3.02
C GLU A 107 -1.93 11.83 -2.45
N ARG A 108 -2.38 10.91 -3.32
CA ARG A 108 -2.77 9.55 -2.90
C ARG A 108 -1.59 8.81 -2.28
N PHE A 109 -0.43 8.86 -2.95
CA PHE A 109 0.79 8.22 -2.45
C PHE A 109 1.22 8.79 -1.09
N ALA A 110 1.32 10.13 -0.98
CA ALA A 110 1.75 10.80 0.23
C ALA A 110 0.79 10.56 1.41
N PHE A 111 -0.52 10.57 1.16
CA PHE A 111 -1.54 10.23 2.15
C PHE A 111 -1.36 8.79 2.66
N THR A 112 -1.21 7.83 1.75
CA THR A 112 -1.13 6.41 2.11
C THR A 112 0.14 6.07 2.88
N ILE A 113 1.31 6.54 2.44
CA ILE A 113 2.58 6.26 3.15
C ILE A 113 2.64 6.97 4.51
N THR A 114 2.08 8.18 4.62
CA THR A 114 2.00 8.89 5.91
C THR A 114 1.07 8.17 6.89
N THR A 115 -0.04 7.62 6.38
CA THR A 115 -0.97 6.82 7.19
C THR A 115 -0.30 5.52 7.66
N LEU A 116 0.39 4.82 6.77
CA LEU A 116 1.18 3.62 7.11
C LEU A 116 2.19 3.91 8.22
N LEU A 117 3.02 4.94 8.06
CA LEU A 117 4.03 5.32 9.04
C LEU A 117 3.40 5.74 10.38
N SER A 118 2.26 6.41 10.36
CA SER A 118 1.53 6.78 11.58
C SER A 118 0.99 5.54 12.31
N ASP A 119 0.44 4.55 11.59
CA ASP A 119 0.01 3.28 12.19
C ASP A 119 1.20 2.49 12.80
N ILE A 120 2.36 2.49 12.12
CA ILE A 120 3.60 1.88 12.65
C ILE A 120 4.04 2.60 13.93
N ALA A 121 4.10 3.93 13.93
CA ALA A 121 4.53 4.72 15.09
C ALA A 121 3.61 4.54 16.31
N THR A 122 2.33 4.26 16.09
CA THR A 122 1.38 3.91 17.15
C THR A 122 1.66 2.51 17.70
N LYS A 123 1.94 1.53 16.84
CA LYS A 123 2.20 0.13 17.23
C LYS A 123 3.58 -0.11 17.84
N ASP A 124 4.61 0.61 17.41
CA ASP A 124 6.00 0.42 17.83
C ASP A 124 6.63 1.72 18.33
N SER A 125 6.97 1.76 19.62
CA SER A 125 7.65 2.90 20.24
C SER A 125 9.08 3.07 19.76
N HIS A 126 9.74 2.02 19.27
CA HIS A 126 11.15 2.07 18.84
C HIS A 126 11.36 3.04 17.66
N TYR A 127 10.47 3.01 16.68
CA TYR A 127 10.55 3.85 15.48
C TYR A 127 9.76 5.16 15.57
N ARG A 128 8.97 5.36 16.63
CA ARG A 128 8.02 6.47 16.75
C ARG A 128 8.66 7.84 16.52
N ASP A 129 9.72 8.15 17.27
CA ASP A 129 10.35 9.48 17.20
C ASP A 129 11.01 9.71 15.83
N GLN A 130 11.65 8.68 15.29
CA GLN A 130 12.26 8.74 13.96
C GLN A 130 11.21 8.98 12.87
N ILE A 131 10.07 8.27 12.95
CA ILE A 131 8.95 8.44 12.02
C ILE A 131 8.39 9.85 12.13
N LEU A 132 8.03 10.31 13.32
CA LEU A 132 7.43 11.63 13.52
C LEU A 132 8.38 12.75 13.07
N SER A 133 9.66 12.66 13.42
CA SER A 133 10.67 13.61 12.96
C SER A 133 10.77 13.63 11.43
N THR A 134 10.76 12.46 10.78
CA THR A 134 10.84 12.36 9.31
C THR A 134 9.59 12.93 8.64
N LEU A 135 8.39 12.64 9.16
CA LEU A 135 7.14 13.16 8.61
C LEU A 135 7.09 14.70 8.68
N VAL A 136 7.54 15.29 9.79
CA VAL A 136 7.62 16.74 9.96
C VAL A 136 8.70 17.34 9.05
N GLU A 137 9.88 16.72 8.95
CA GLU A 137 10.98 17.11 8.06
C GLU A 137 10.50 17.22 6.59
N VAL A 138 9.83 16.18 6.09
CA VAL A 138 9.33 16.15 4.71
C VAL A 138 8.19 17.13 4.50
N LEU A 139 7.28 17.28 5.47
CA LEU A 139 6.20 18.27 5.40
C LEU A 139 6.75 19.70 5.31
N GLN A 140 7.80 20.01 6.08
CA GLN A 140 8.50 21.29 6.00
C GLN A 140 9.17 21.50 4.64
N ALA A 141 9.81 20.46 4.08
CA ALA A 141 10.43 20.55 2.75
C ALA A 141 9.40 20.86 1.66
N LEU A 142 8.25 20.19 1.65
CA LEU A 142 7.15 20.46 0.73
C LEU A 142 6.60 21.89 0.91
N CYS A 143 6.43 22.33 2.16
CA CYS A 143 5.97 23.69 2.47
C CYS A 143 6.92 24.76 1.91
N ARG A 144 8.24 24.59 2.06
CA ARG A 144 9.25 25.51 1.51
C ARG A 144 9.17 25.62 -0.01
N ILE A 145 9.05 24.49 -0.71
CA ILE A 145 8.90 24.47 -2.18
C ILE A 145 7.64 25.25 -2.60
N CYS A 146 6.52 25.07 -1.90
CA CYS A 146 5.28 25.80 -2.16
C CYS A 146 5.41 27.32 -1.90
N GLN A 147 6.27 27.74 -0.96
CA GLN A 147 6.51 29.15 -0.64
C GLN A 147 7.46 29.85 -1.62
N GLN A 148 8.23 29.09 -2.41
CA GLN A 148 9.21 29.62 -3.38
C GLN A 148 8.86 29.19 -4.82
N PRO A 149 7.68 29.57 -5.35
CA PRO A 149 7.23 29.09 -6.65
C PRO A 149 8.06 29.58 -7.84
N SER A 150 8.93 30.57 -7.63
CA SER A 150 9.86 31.09 -8.65
C SER A 150 11.08 30.18 -8.89
N GLU A 151 11.44 29.33 -7.92
CA GLU A 151 12.64 28.47 -7.99
C GLU A 151 12.36 27.11 -8.65
N HIS A 152 11.09 26.80 -8.89
CA HIS A 152 10.65 25.51 -9.44
C HIS A 152 9.66 25.69 -10.60
N PRO A 153 9.57 24.72 -11.53
CA PRO A 153 8.54 24.75 -12.56
C PRO A 153 7.14 24.77 -11.94
N GLN A 154 6.37 25.83 -12.16
CA GLN A 154 5.03 26.01 -11.57
C GLN A 154 4.11 24.81 -11.80
N VAL A 155 4.19 24.18 -12.98
CA VAL A 155 3.43 22.97 -13.32
C VAL A 155 3.78 21.82 -12.37
N ALA A 156 5.05 21.62 -12.03
CA ALA A 156 5.48 20.57 -11.11
C ALA A 156 4.97 20.85 -9.67
N ILE A 157 4.94 22.11 -9.25
CA ILE A 157 4.40 22.49 -7.94
C ILE A 157 2.91 22.15 -7.87
N CYS A 158 2.12 22.64 -8.82
CA CYS A 158 0.67 22.43 -8.83
C CYS A 158 0.27 20.98 -9.03
N LYS A 159 1.01 20.24 -9.86
CA LYS A 159 0.68 18.86 -10.22
C LYS A 159 1.14 17.85 -9.17
N HIS A 160 2.25 18.11 -8.47
CA HIS A 160 2.91 17.10 -7.65
C HIS A 160 3.19 17.54 -6.20
N VAL A 161 3.84 18.69 -6.02
CA VAL A 161 4.28 19.16 -4.69
C VAL A 161 3.10 19.55 -3.81
N MET A 162 2.21 20.42 -4.31
CA MET A 162 1.04 20.88 -3.57
C MET A 162 0.11 19.71 -3.21
N PRO A 163 -0.22 18.78 -4.14
CA PRO A 163 -1.05 17.63 -3.78
C PRO A 163 -0.34 16.68 -2.80
N ALA A 164 0.98 16.46 -2.90
CA ALA A 164 1.72 15.69 -1.91
C ALA A 164 1.64 16.31 -0.51
N PHE A 165 1.81 17.64 -0.42
CA PHE A 165 1.70 18.39 0.83
C PHE A 165 0.31 18.23 1.47
N LEU A 166 -0.75 18.32 0.67
CA LEU A 166 -2.13 18.10 1.13
C LEU A 166 -2.33 16.64 1.60
N GLY A 167 -1.81 15.67 0.86
CA GLY A 167 -1.87 14.25 1.23
C GLY A 167 -1.23 13.98 2.59
N MET A 168 -0.02 14.49 2.83
CA MET A 168 0.65 14.37 4.12
C MET A 168 -0.11 15.09 5.23
N SER A 169 -0.51 16.35 5.00
CA SER A 169 -1.22 17.17 5.99
C SER A 169 -2.53 16.52 6.44
N ARG A 170 -3.25 15.84 5.54
CA ARG A 170 -4.49 15.12 5.86
C ARG A 170 -4.27 13.81 6.62
N ALA A 171 -3.06 13.26 6.61
CA ALA A 171 -2.74 11.94 7.18
C ALA A 171 -1.90 12.00 8.46
N ILE A 172 -1.07 13.03 8.63
CA ILE A 172 -0.14 13.11 9.76
C ILE A 172 -0.89 13.06 11.10
N GLY A 173 -0.42 12.20 12.00
CA GLY A 173 -1.04 12.01 13.31
C GLY A 173 -2.35 11.21 13.31
N ARG A 174 -2.82 10.72 12.14
CA ARG A 174 -3.94 9.78 12.10
C ARG A 174 -3.45 8.37 12.36
N SER A 175 -4.08 7.69 13.30
CA SER A 175 -3.95 6.25 13.49
C SER A 175 -5.30 5.66 13.90
N SER A 176 -5.42 4.34 13.80
CA SER A 176 -6.57 3.66 14.39
C SER A 176 -6.57 3.78 15.92
N GLN A 177 -7.76 3.95 16.51
CA GLN A 177 -7.98 3.84 17.96
C GLN A 177 -8.15 2.37 18.38
N ASP A 178 -8.36 1.48 17.42
CA ASP A 178 -8.48 0.05 17.63
C ASP A 178 -7.08 -0.60 17.46
N PRO A 179 -6.49 -1.17 18.52
CA PRO A 179 -5.19 -1.83 18.44
C PRO A 179 -5.17 -3.03 17.46
N SER A 180 -6.33 -3.66 17.25
CA SER A 180 -6.48 -4.86 16.44
C SER A 180 -6.50 -4.59 14.94
N CYS A 181 -6.82 -3.36 14.51
CA CYS A 181 -6.98 -3.02 13.10
C CYS A 181 -6.35 -1.67 12.79
N SER A 182 -5.31 -1.67 11.95
CA SER A 182 -4.64 -0.45 11.48
C SER A 182 -5.57 0.39 10.57
N LEU A 183 -5.36 1.71 10.53
CA LEU A 183 -6.13 2.58 9.64
C LEU A 183 -5.89 2.23 8.17
N LEU A 184 -4.65 1.88 7.82
CA LEU A 184 -4.30 1.43 6.47
C LEU A 184 -5.09 0.17 6.07
N SER A 185 -5.16 -0.84 6.94
CA SER A 185 -5.95 -2.06 6.66
C SER A 185 -7.43 -1.76 6.47
N ARG A 186 -7.97 -0.74 7.14
CA ARG A 186 -9.36 -0.27 6.95
C ARG A 186 -9.57 0.46 5.63
N MET A 187 -8.56 1.19 5.15
CA MET A 187 -8.60 1.84 3.83
C MET A 187 -8.58 0.81 2.69
N TYR A 188 -7.97 -0.35 2.92
CA TYR A 188 -7.83 -1.43 1.94
C TYR A 188 -8.44 -2.73 2.47
N PRO A 189 -9.77 -2.80 2.71
CA PRO A 189 -10.38 -3.96 3.37
C PRO A 189 -10.17 -5.25 2.57
N SER A 190 -10.07 -6.38 3.27
CA SER A 190 -10.09 -7.68 2.59
C SER A 190 -11.46 -7.88 1.95
N SER A 191 -11.49 -8.33 0.70
CA SER A 191 -12.73 -8.77 0.07
C SER A 191 -13.22 -9.98 0.87
N LYS A 192 -14.20 -9.75 1.75
CA LYS A 192 -14.97 -10.85 2.33
C LYS A 192 -15.82 -11.40 1.19
N HIS A 193 -15.22 -12.19 0.31
CA HIS A 193 -16.00 -13.26 -0.32
C HIS A 193 -16.57 -14.01 0.87
N THR A 194 -17.90 -14.02 0.97
CA THR A 194 -18.66 -14.89 1.86
C THR A 194 -17.92 -16.21 1.91
N ALA A 195 -17.17 -16.46 3.00
CA ALA A 195 -16.95 -17.81 3.43
C ALA A 195 -18.36 -18.36 3.51
N SER A 196 -18.72 -19.22 2.55
CA SER A 196 -19.92 -20.02 2.63
C SER A 196 -19.93 -20.52 4.07
N GLN A 197 -20.90 -20.00 4.84
CA GLN A 197 -21.18 -20.51 6.16
C GLN A 197 -21.39 -21.99 5.91
N THR A 198 -20.43 -22.82 6.30
CA THR A 198 -20.67 -24.24 6.41
C THR A 198 -21.82 -24.31 7.40
N PRO A 199 -23.02 -24.78 7.00
CA PRO A 199 -24.09 -24.91 7.96
C PRO A 199 -23.59 -25.80 9.09
N PRO A 200 -23.95 -25.51 10.35
CA PRO A 200 -23.60 -26.41 11.46
C PRO A 200 -24.07 -27.82 11.11
N PRO A 201 -23.34 -28.87 11.51
CA PRO A 201 -23.72 -30.25 11.21
C PRO A 201 -25.10 -30.50 11.82
N SER A 202 -26.13 -30.48 10.97
CA SER A 202 -27.49 -30.86 11.34
C SER A 202 -27.48 -32.37 11.52
N SER A 203 -27.54 -32.78 12.78
CA SER A 203 -27.86 -34.14 13.17
C SER A 203 -29.24 -34.54 12.63
N GLY A 204 -29.27 -35.54 11.74
CA GLY A 204 -30.43 -36.43 11.55
C GLY A 204 -31.18 -36.36 10.20
N LEU A 205 -31.03 -37.45 9.44
CA LEU A 205 -32.04 -38.17 8.62
C LEU A 205 -32.55 -37.58 7.29
N ASP A 206 -32.12 -38.25 6.21
CA ASP A 206 -32.76 -38.59 4.92
C ASP A 206 -33.86 -37.69 4.30
N GLN A 207 -33.61 -37.21 3.05
CA GLN A 207 -34.34 -37.64 1.83
C GLN A 207 -33.90 -36.92 0.53
N THR A 208 -33.43 -37.73 -0.44
CA THR A 208 -33.62 -37.70 -1.91
C THR A 208 -33.10 -36.56 -2.84
N SER A 209 -32.01 -36.90 -3.55
CA SER A 209 -31.78 -36.81 -5.03
C SER A 209 -31.32 -35.47 -5.67
N PRO A 210 -30.76 -35.45 -6.91
CA PRO A 210 -29.31 -35.55 -7.16
C PRO A 210 -28.74 -34.46 -8.12
N MET A 211 -27.44 -34.57 -8.44
CA MET A 211 -26.67 -33.93 -9.54
C MET A 211 -26.20 -32.47 -9.36
N TYR A 212 -24.89 -32.31 -9.17
CA TYR A 212 -23.98 -31.80 -10.22
C TYR A 212 -22.53 -32.11 -9.81
N SER A 213 -21.97 -33.20 -10.31
CA SER A 213 -20.52 -33.36 -10.40
C SER A 213 -20.20 -34.21 -11.61
N SER A 214 -19.60 -33.58 -12.61
CA SER A 214 -18.72 -34.21 -13.60
C SER A 214 -18.00 -33.10 -14.35
N PHE A 215 -16.80 -32.76 -13.87
CA PHE A 215 -15.80 -32.10 -14.70
C PHE A 215 -15.43 -33.06 -15.85
N ARG A 216 -15.66 -32.65 -17.10
CA ARG A 216 -15.08 -33.35 -18.25
C ARG A 216 -13.65 -32.86 -18.46
N LEU A 217 -12.69 -33.77 -18.28
CA LEU A 217 -11.34 -33.63 -18.81
C LEU A 217 -11.40 -33.80 -20.33
N ILE A 218 -10.93 -32.80 -21.08
CA ILE A 218 -10.64 -32.96 -22.50
C ILE A 218 -9.20 -33.47 -22.58
N VAL A 219 -9.03 -34.75 -22.86
CA VAL A 219 -7.81 -35.29 -23.45
C VAL A 219 -8.16 -35.65 -24.89
N SER A 220 -7.55 -34.92 -25.82
CA SER A 220 -7.45 -35.29 -27.22
C SER A 220 -6.37 -36.34 -27.36
N ASP A 221 -6.65 -37.45 -28.02
CA ASP A 221 -5.60 -38.30 -28.57
C ASP A 221 -6.05 -38.90 -29.92
N VAL A 222 -5.19 -38.62 -30.92
CA VAL A 222 -4.77 -39.43 -32.08
C VAL A 222 -5.82 -39.86 -33.10
#